data_AF-A0A9W9NWQ0-F1
#
_entry.id   AF-A0A9W9NWQ0-F1
#
_cell.length_a   1.000
_cell.length_b   1.000
_cell.length_c   1.000
_cell.angle_alpha   90.00
_cell.angle_beta   90.00
_cell.angle_gamma   90.00
#
_symmetry.space_group_name_H-M   'P 1'
#
loop_
_entity.id
_entity.type
_entity.pdbx_description
1 polymer ?
#
loop_
_entity_poly.entity_id
_entity_poly.type
_entity_poly.pdbx_seq_one_letter_code
_entity_poly.pdbx_strand_id
1 'polypeptide(L)'
;MEDLIGGSFTISNSGIWGSLFGTPIINMPQTAVLGVYGIQDRPVAVNGEVQIRPIMYIALTYDHRIIDGREAVKFLNLVKGYLEEPSTMLLH
;
A
#
# COMPACT_ATOMS: atom_id res chain seq x y z
N MET A 1 -21.98 13.40 9.25
CA MET A 1 -21.86 12.13 10.02
C MET A 1 -22.15 10.93 9.13
N GLU A 2 -23.04 11.06 8.15
CA GLU A 2 -23.22 10.10 7.06
C GLU A 2 -21.91 9.84 6.27
N ASP A 3 -21.07 10.85 6.10
CA ASP A 3 -19.78 10.73 5.36
C ASP A 3 -18.76 9.76 5.99
N LEU A 4 -18.96 9.38 7.27
CA LEU A 4 -18.07 8.47 8.00
C LEU A 4 -18.58 7.02 8.02
N ILE A 5 -19.74 6.74 7.42
CA ILE A 5 -20.40 5.44 7.47
C ILE A 5 -20.27 4.73 6.11
N GLY A 6 -20.12 3.40 6.14
CA GLY A 6 -20.26 2.56 4.94
C GLY A 6 -18.99 2.34 4.11
N GLY A 7 -17.82 2.76 4.58
CA GLY A 7 -16.55 2.46 3.91
C GLY A 7 -16.28 0.96 3.81
N SER A 8 -15.88 0.46 2.63
CA SER A 8 -15.53 -0.94 2.38
C SER A 8 -14.03 -1.23 2.52
N PHE A 9 -13.20 -0.19 2.42
CA PHE A 9 -11.75 -0.27 2.49
C PHE A 9 -11.19 1.03 3.07
N THR A 10 -10.07 0.94 3.77
CA THR A 10 -9.40 2.11 4.36
C THR A 10 -8.00 2.27 3.78
N ILE A 11 -7.64 3.52 3.45
CA ILE A 11 -6.27 3.92 3.17
C ILE A 11 -5.82 4.83 4.31
N SER A 12 -4.68 4.52 4.93
CA SER A 12 -4.10 5.31 6.01
C SER A 12 -2.71 5.81 5.60
N ASN A 13 -2.52 7.12 5.60
CA ASN A 13 -1.23 7.74 5.27
C ASN A 13 -0.56 8.27 6.55
N SER A 14 0.37 7.48 7.11
CA SER A 14 1.24 7.95 8.20
C SER A 14 2.58 8.50 7.70
N GLY A 15 2.79 8.52 6.38
CA GLY A 15 3.95 9.13 5.74
C GLY A 15 4.06 10.64 5.98
N ILE A 16 2.94 11.31 6.23
CA ILE A 16 2.90 12.72 6.64
C ILE A 16 3.71 13.00 7.93
N TRP A 17 3.91 11.98 8.76
CA TRP A 17 4.67 12.04 10.01
C TRP A 17 6.09 11.47 9.86
N GLY A 18 6.55 11.18 8.64
CA GLY A 18 7.87 10.61 8.38
C GLY A 18 8.00 9.11 8.74
N SER A 19 6.89 8.43 9.00
CA SER A 19 6.87 6.99 9.27
C SER A 19 7.48 6.21 8.10
N LEU A 20 8.43 5.32 8.38
CA LEU A 20 9.05 4.46 7.37
C LEU A 20 8.11 3.33 6.95
N PHE A 21 7.57 2.58 7.92
CA PHE A 21 6.54 1.55 7.74
C PHE A 21 5.86 1.24 9.09
N GLY A 22 4.78 0.46 9.08
CA GLY A 22 4.09 0.02 10.28
C GLY A 22 3.04 -1.06 9.97
N THR A 23 2.24 -1.39 10.97
CA THR A 23 1.14 -2.36 10.86
C THR A 23 -0.19 -1.63 11.10
N PRO A 24 -0.87 -1.13 10.06
CA PRO A 24 -2.13 -0.42 10.23
C PRO A 24 -3.20 -1.36 10.80
N ILE A 25 -4.10 -0.82 11.61
CA ILE A 25 -5.19 -1.59 12.23
C ILE A 25 -6.43 -1.51 11.36
N ILE A 26 -7.09 -2.66 11.15
CA ILE A 26 -8.32 -2.76 10.35
C ILE A 26 -9.43 -1.96 11.03
N ASN A 27 -10.12 -1.10 10.26
CA ASN A 27 -11.30 -0.39 10.72
C ASN A 27 -12.54 -1.27 10.56
N MET A 28 -12.95 -1.94 11.64
CA MET A 28 -14.11 -2.84 11.62
C MET A 28 -15.39 -2.09 11.20
N PRO A 29 -16.28 -2.69 10.37
CA PRO A 29 -16.32 -4.10 9.96
C PRO A 29 -15.58 -4.42 8.65
N GLN A 30 -14.65 -3.58 8.18
CA GLN A 30 -13.89 -3.85 6.96
C GLN A 30 -12.95 -5.04 7.12
N THR A 31 -12.43 -5.55 5.99
CA THR A 31 -11.59 -6.76 5.95
C THR A 31 -10.11 -6.46 5.72
N ALA A 32 -9.76 -5.24 5.33
CA ALA A 32 -8.38 -4.84 5.06
C ALA A 32 -8.18 -3.33 5.15
N VAL A 33 -6.92 -2.93 5.34
CA VAL A 33 -6.45 -1.53 5.34
C VAL A 33 -5.09 -1.44 4.66
N LEU A 34 -4.93 -0.46 3.77
CA LEU A 34 -3.66 -0.12 3.12
C LEU A 34 -2.98 1.02 3.87
N GLY A 35 -1.82 0.74 4.44
CA GLY A 35 -0.89 1.72 4.98
C GLY A 35 0.03 2.25 3.88
N VAL A 36 0.07 3.57 3.74
CA VAL A 36 0.98 4.31 2.85
C VAL A 36 1.90 5.15 3.72
N TYR A 37 3.20 5.11 3.43
CA TYR A 37 4.25 5.66 4.28
C TYR A 37 5.03 6.78 3.61
N GLY A 38 6.06 7.29 4.30
CA GLY A 38 6.86 8.40 3.80
C GLY A 38 7.64 8.00 2.56
N ILE A 39 7.77 8.94 1.62
CA ILE A 39 8.66 8.82 0.47
C ILE A 39 10.04 9.32 0.90
N GLN A 40 11.07 8.50 0.74
CA GLN A 40 12.44 8.84 1.11
C GLN A 40 13.41 8.39 0.01
N ASP A 41 14.45 9.17 -0.24
CA ASP A 41 15.50 8.80 -1.18
C ASP A 41 16.31 7.63 -0.63
N ARG A 42 16.40 6.55 -1.42
CA ARG A 42 17.11 5.33 -1.02
C ARG A 42 17.93 4.75 -2.17
N PRO A 43 19.12 4.19 -1.89
CA PRO A 43 19.87 3.43 -2.86
C PRO A 43 19.14 2.11 -3.15
N VAL A 44 18.84 1.87 -4.43
CA VAL A 44 18.22 0.64 -4.93
C VAL A 44 18.96 0.13 -6.16
N ALA A 45 18.96 -1.19 -6.36
CA ALA A 45 19.53 -1.79 -7.56
C ALA A 45 18.54 -1.67 -8.72
N VAL A 46 18.95 -1.02 -9.80
CA VAL A 46 18.19 -0.91 -11.05
C VAL A 46 19.11 -1.38 -12.18
N ASN A 47 18.73 -2.46 -12.87
CA ASN A 47 19.52 -3.05 -13.95
C ASN A 47 20.98 -3.36 -13.57
N GLY A 48 21.23 -3.77 -12.32
CA GLY A 48 22.56 -4.13 -11.83
C GLY A 48 23.38 -2.96 -11.28
N GLU A 49 22.87 -1.72 -11.34
CA GLU A 49 23.55 -0.53 -10.81
C GLU A 49 22.82 0.04 -9.59
N VAL A 50 23.56 0.63 -8.66
CA VAL A 50 22.98 1.33 -7.51
C VAL A 50 22.55 2.73 -7.95
N GLN A 51 21.25 3.01 -7.83
CA GLN A 51 20.67 4.31 -8.12
C GLN A 51 19.88 4.81 -6.91
N ILE A 52 19.94 6.11 -6.65
CA ILE A 52 19.07 6.74 -5.64
C ILE A 52 17.70 6.94 -6.26
N ARG A 53 16.65 6.46 -5.59
CA ARG A 53 15.25 6.62 -6.02
C ARG A 53 14.37 7.06 -4.85
N PRO A 54 13.30 7.83 -5.12
CA PRO A 54 12.27 8.07 -4.12
C PRO A 54 11.50 6.76 -3.88
N ILE A 55 11.66 6.20 -2.68
CA ILE A 55 11.06 4.91 -2.31
C ILE A 55 10.04 5.12 -1.19
N MET A 56 8.94 4.39 -1.30
CA MET A 56 7.87 4.34 -0.31
C MET A 56 7.59 2.89 0.04
N TYR A 57 7.43 2.59 1.33
CA TYR A 57 6.82 1.33 1.73
C TYR A 57 5.30 1.42 1.66
N ILE A 58 4.66 0.29 1.41
CA ILE A 58 3.21 0.11 1.57
C ILE A 58 2.99 -1.17 2.37
N ALA A 59 1.98 -1.19 3.23
CA ALA A 59 1.63 -2.35 4.04
C ALA A 59 0.14 -2.64 3.91
N LEU A 60 -0.21 -3.90 3.70
CA LEU A 60 -1.60 -4.35 3.72
C LEU A 60 -1.82 -5.20 4.98
N THR A 61 -2.63 -4.70 5.91
CA THR A 61 -3.18 -5.53 6.99
C THR A 61 -4.54 -6.05 6.53
N TYR A 62 -4.77 -7.35 6.70
CA TYR A 62 -5.99 -8.01 6.24
C TYR A 62 -6.44 -9.10 7.21
N ASP A 63 -7.74 -9.37 7.23
CA ASP A 63 -8.33 -10.44 8.02
C ASP A 63 -8.13 -11.80 7.33
N HIS A 64 -7.17 -12.56 7.84
CA HIS A 64 -6.82 -13.89 7.35
C HIS A 64 -7.96 -14.92 7.42
N ARG A 65 -9.04 -14.66 8.18
CA ARG A 65 -10.22 -15.53 8.20
C ARG A 65 -11.01 -15.46 6.91
N ILE A 66 -10.84 -14.37 6.15
CA ILE A 66 -11.63 -14.04 4.96
C ILE A 66 -10.73 -13.96 3.72
N ILE A 67 -9.52 -13.43 3.85
CA ILE A 67 -8.60 -13.18 2.74
C ILE A 67 -7.40 -14.12 2.86
N ASP A 68 -7.18 -14.92 1.81
CA ASP A 68 -5.99 -15.76 1.69
C ASP A 68 -4.73 -14.92 1.41
N GLY A 69 -3.58 -15.37 1.89
CA GLY A 69 -2.32 -14.68 1.72
C GLY A 69 -1.93 -14.46 0.25
N ARG A 70 -2.30 -15.38 -0.65
CA ARG A 70 -2.07 -15.22 -2.09
C ARG A 70 -2.80 -14.01 -2.65
N GLU A 71 -4.06 -13.83 -2.28
CA GLU A 71 -4.88 -12.73 -2.80
C GLU A 71 -4.43 -11.38 -2.24
N ALA A 72 -4.05 -11.34 -0.96
CA ALA A 72 -3.45 -10.17 -0.35
C ALA A 72 -2.15 -9.73 -1.05
N VAL A 73 -1.25 -10.67 -1.33
CA VAL A 73 0.03 -10.40 -2.02
C VAL A 73 -0.21 -9.96 -3.47
N LYS A 74 -1.13 -10.60 -4.20
CA LYS A 74 -1.50 -10.19 -5.56
C LYS A 74 -2.04 -8.77 -5.59
N PHE A 75 -2.97 -8.44 -4.69
CA PHE A 75 -3.53 -7.10 -4.58
C PHE A 75 -2.43 -6.06 -4.32
N LEU A 76 -1.55 -6.32 -3.35
CA LEU A 76 -0.48 -5.39 -3.00
C LEU A 76 0.53 -5.21 -4.14
N ASN A 77 0.89 -6.28 -4.85
CA ASN A 77 1.74 -6.21 -6.03
C ASN A 77 1.07 -5.45 -7.19
N LEU A 78 -0.24 -5.58 -7.37
CA LEU A 78 -0.98 -4.83 -8.38
C LEU A 78 -0.97 -3.33 -8.07
N VAL A 79 -1.28 -2.96 -6.82
CA VAL A 79 -1.21 -1.56 -6.35
C VAL A 79 0.20 -1.01 -6.53
N LYS A 80 1.23 -1.78 -6.14
CA LYS A 80 2.64 -1.40 -6.38
C LYS A 80 2.90 -1.14 -7.87
N GLY A 81 2.55 -2.08 -8.75
CA GLY A 81 2.81 -1.96 -10.19
C GLY A 81 2.13 -0.73 -10.79
N TYR A 82 0.91 -0.44 -10.38
CA TYR A 82 0.16 0.75 -10.77
C TYR A 82 0.77 2.06 -10.25
N LEU A 83 1.39 2.07 -9.08
CA LEU A 83 2.11 3.24 -8.57
C LEU A 83 3.46 3.44 -9.26
N GLU A 84 4.14 2.36 -9.62
CA GLU A 84 5.43 2.40 -10.34
C GLU A 84 5.26 2.75 -11.83
N GLU A 85 4.19 2.30 -12.47
CA GLU A 85 3.87 2.57 -13.88
C GLU A 85 2.36 2.85 -14.06
N PRO A 86 1.89 4.08 -13.81
CA PRO A 86 0.47 4.44 -13.87
C PRO A 86 -0.20 4.21 -15.23
N SER A 87 0.57 4.22 -16.33
CA SER A 87 0.03 3.99 -17.67
C SER A 87 -0.60 2.61 -17.83
N THR A 88 -0.16 1.61 -17.05
CA THR A 88 -0.74 0.26 -17.05
C THR A 88 -2.19 0.22 -16.59
N MET A 89 -2.66 1.21 -15.82
CA MET A 89 -4.08 1.33 -15.46
C MET A 89 -4.98 1.57 -16.67
N LEU A 90 -4.45 2.11 -17.78
CA LEU A 90 -5.20 2.44 -18.98
C LEU A 90 -5.33 1.27 -19.98
N LEU A 91 -4.61 0.17 -19.73
CA LEU A 91 -4.59 -1.01 -20.59
C LEU A 91 -5.69 -2.03 -20.24
N HIS A 92 -6.57 -1.66 -19.32
CA HIS A 92 -7.68 -2.44 -18.76
C HIS A 92 -8.96 -1.61 -18.75
#